data_AF-A0A927X7C6-F1
#
_entry.id   AF-A0A927X7C6-F1
#
_cell.length_a   1.000
_cell.length_b   1.000
_cell.length_c   1.000
_cell.angle_alpha   90.00
_cell.angle_beta   90.00
_cell.angle_gamma   90.00
#
_symmetry.space_group_name_H-M   'P 1'
#
loop_
_entity.id
_entity.type
_entity.pdbx_description
1 polymer ?
#
loop_
_entity_poly.entity_id
_entity_poly.type
_entity_poly.pdbx_seq_one_letter_code
_entity_poly.pdbx_strand_id
1 'polypeptide(L)'
;MSTGNSKKDYRLDLLLKNNNDYIVIEMNNSSKKQSIKARYYLYRIAGKKFTTGNKYIQTKNTLIMFNNYKNEYMKNLREANYILNDKENNLELKDLLIYEIYLPNYKDLCYDNCNEIEKKLWLFNCKSFEEMKSQNLSAKDRWIVEELERLSMDDKFIDEYDAEKVNRMMMQTEFDDGFEQGIEQGIEKGIEKGSKETTVEIAKESLKLNIPVEQISKITKLTIEEILNLKETI
;
A
#
# COMPACT_ATOMS: atom_id res chain seq x y z
N MET A 1 10.70 -35.04 1.80
CA MET A 1 11.77 -34.04 1.80
C MET A 1 11.27 -32.83 1.04
N SER A 2 10.90 -31.77 1.76
CA SER A 2 10.42 -30.51 1.18
C SER A 2 11.60 -29.72 0.63
N THR A 3 11.71 -29.59 -0.69
CA THR A 3 12.59 -28.61 -1.32
C THR A 3 11.86 -27.27 -1.33
N GLY A 4 11.99 -26.55 -0.21
CA GLY A 4 11.52 -25.17 -0.11
C GLY A 4 12.40 -24.26 -0.97
N ASN A 5 11.87 -23.85 -2.13
CA ASN A 5 12.41 -22.70 -2.85
C ASN A 5 11.85 -21.43 -2.18
N SER A 6 12.60 -20.87 -1.24
CA SER A 6 12.29 -19.64 -0.51
C SER A 6 12.96 -18.40 -1.13
N LYS A 7 13.03 -18.31 -2.47
CA LYS A 7 13.38 -17.07 -3.16
C LYS A 7 12.10 -16.36 -3.57
N LYS A 8 11.73 -15.29 -2.86
CA LYS A 8 10.81 -14.29 -3.41
C LYS A 8 11.52 -13.66 -4.62
N ASP A 9 10.99 -13.91 -5.80
CA ASP A 9 11.50 -13.39 -7.06
C ASP A 9 10.79 -12.07 -7.37
N TYR A 10 11.50 -10.94 -7.23
CA TYR A 10 10.92 -9.60 -7.27
C TYR A 10 10.91 -9.08 -8.71
N ARG A 11 9.89 -9.56 -9.42
CA ARG A 11 9.59 -9.31 -10.82
C ARG A 11 8.77 -8.02 -10.98
N LEU A 12 8.84 -7.38 -12.15
CA LEU A 12 7.87 -6.34 -12.57
C LEU A 12 6.76 -7.05 -13.35
N ASP A 13 5.53 -6.57 -13.28
CA ASP A 13 4.43 -7.30 -13.92
C ASP A 13 4.46 -7.12 -15.44
N LEU A 14 4.65 -5.89 -15.94
CA LEU A 14 4.77 -5.65 -17.37
C LEU A 14 5.53 -4.35 -17.70
N LEU A 15 6.49 -4.45 -18.63
CA LEU A 15 7.20 -3.31 -19.20
C LEU A 15 6.89 -3.21 -20.70
N LEU A 16 6.25 -2.12 -21.11
CA LEU A 16 6.02 -1.81 -22.51
C LEU A 16 6.98 -0.70 -22.95
N LYS A 17 7.60 -0.89 -24.11
CA LYS A 17 8.52 0.09 -24.71
C LYS A 17 8.01 0.46 -26.09
N ASN A 18 7.76 1.75 -26.32
CA ASN A 18 7.44 2.29 -27.64
C ASN A 18 8.47 3.37 -28.00
N ASN A 19 9.37 3.09 -28.93
CA ASN A 19 10.53 3.94 -29.24
C ASN A 19 11.37 4.25 -27.98
N ASN A 20 11.26 5.48 -27.49
CA ASN A 20 11.94 5.97 -26.29
C ASN A 20 11.03 6.11 -25.07
N ASP A 21 9.73 5.91 -25.24
CA ASP A 21 8.75 5.99 -24.17
C ASP A 21 8.60 4.62 -23.49
N TYR A 22 8.37 4.66 -22.19
CA TYR A 22 8.23 3.48 -21.36
C TYR A 22 6.92 3.55 -20.60
N ILE A 23 6.20 2.44 -20.59
CA ILE A 23 5.03 2.25 -19.74
C ILE A 23 5.34 1.06 -18.84
N VAL A 24 5.48 1.33 -17.55
CA VAL A 24 5.60 0.34 -16.49
C VAL A 24 4.21 0.06 -15.97
N ILE A 25 3.83 -1.19 -15.87
CA ILE A 25 2.56 -1.62 -15.31
C ILE A 25 2.85 -2.55 -14.13
N GLU A 26 2.23 -2.25 -12.99
CA GLU A 26 2.35 -3.03 -11.75
C GLU A 26 0.95 -3.32 -11.19
N MET A 27 0.77 -4.51 -10.64
CA MET A 27 -0.44 -4.97 -9.97
C MET A 27 -0.12 -5.29 -8.50
N ASN A 28 -0.57 -4.38 -7.63
CA ASN A 28 -0.18 -4.40 -6.22
C ASN A 28 -1.28 -5.01 -5.35
N ASN A 29 -0.91 -6.02 -4.57
CA ASN A 29 -1.80 -6.62 -3.55
C ASN A 29 -1.67 -5.98 -2.17
N SER A 30 -0.70 -5.07 -1.95
CA SER A 30 -0.54 -4.33 -0.68
C SER A 30 0.02 -2.92 -0.89
N SER A 31 -0.17 -2.04 0.11
CA SER A 31 -0.23 -0.60 -0.10
C SER A 31 1.09 0.17 -0.19
N LYS A 32 1.94 0.09 0.83
CA LYS A 32 3.04 1.07 0.96
C LYS A 32 4.31 0.68 0.20
N LYS A 33 4.69 -0.60 0.25
CA LYS A 33 6.03 -1.03 -0.18
C LYS A 33 6.13 -1.25 -1.69
N GLN A 34 5.08 -1.81 -2.29
CA GLN A 34 5.06 -2.11 -3.73
C GLN A 34 5.00 -0.81 -4.57
N SER A 35 4.24 0.18 -4.11
CA SER A 35 4.13 1.50 -4.77
C SER A 35 5.44 2.32 -4.73
N ILE A 36 6.24 2.19 -3.67
CA ILE A 36 7.57 2.82 -3.59
C ILE A 36 8.53 2.16 -4.58
N LYS A 37 8.58 0.82 -4.63
CA LYS A 37 9.41 0.07 -5.60
C LYS A 37 9.11 0.47 -7.04
N ALA A 38 7.83 0.47 -7.43
CA ALA A 38 7.40 0.79 -8.78
C ALA A 38 7.86 2.19 -9.22
N ARG A 39 7.76 3.18 -8.31
CA ARG A 39 8.22 4.55 -8.56
C ARG A 39 9.73 4.66 -8.69
N TYR A 40 10.50 4.01 -7.81
CA TYR A 40 11.96 3.95 -7.94
C TYR A 40 12.41 3.39 -9.27
N TYR A 41 11.71 2.35 -9.76
CA TYR A 41 11.98 1.77 -11.07
C TYR A 41 11.73 2.78 -12.20
N LEU A 42 10.58 3.46 -12.17
CA LEU A 42 10.24 4.52 -13.12
C LEU A 42 11.33 5.61 -13.18
N TYR A 43 11.76 6.11 -12.02
CA TYR A 43 12.81 7.14 -11.94
C TYR A 43 14.15 6.67 -12.53
N ARG A 44 14.48 5.39 -12.33
CA ARG A 44 15.71 4.81 -12.88
C ARG A 44 15.66 4.67 -14.39
N ILE A 45 14.50 4.32 -14.97
CA ILE A 45 14.31 4.33 -16.42
C ILE A 45 14.50 5.75 -16.96
N ALA A 46 13.83 6.73 -16.33
CA ALA A 46 13.92 8.13 -16.73
C ALA A 46 15.38 8.65 -16.69
N GLY A 47 16.19 8.20 -15.73
CA GLY A 47 17.60 8.60 -15.58
C GLY A 47 18.62 7.84 -16.44
N LYS A 48 18.32 6.65 -16.97
CA LYS A 48 19.31 5.74 -17.59
C LYS A 48 19.86 6.16 -18.95
N LYS A 49 19.28 7.15 -19.65
CA LYS A 49 19.64 7.46 -21.04
C LYS A 49 20.55 8.67 -21.26
N PHE A 50 21.13 9.26 -20.21
CA PHE A 50 22.18 10.27 -20.33
C PHE A 50 23.56 9.61 -20.41
N THR A 51 23.85 8.91 -21.52
CA THR A 51 25.23 8.49 -21.81
C THR A 51 25.98 9.66 -22.45
N THR A 52 27.15 9.96 -21.90
CA THR A 52 28.05 11.04 -22.35
C THR A 52 28.26 10.99 -23.87
N GLY A 53 27.86 12.05 -24.57
CA GLY A 53 28.05 12.22 -26.02
C GLY A 53 26.79 12.16 -26.89
N ASN A 54 25.63 11.78 -26.36
CA ASN A 54 24.36 11.76 -27.10
C ASN A 54 23.53 13.05 -26.91
N LYS A 55 22.72 13.41 -27.92
CA LYS A 55 21.73 14.50 -27.82
C LYS A 55 20.70 14.19 -26.73
N TYR A 56 20.22 15.22 -26.03
CA TYR A 56 19.08 15.10 -25.11
C TYR A 56 17.84 14.64 -25.90
N ILE A 57 17.35 13.43 -25.62
CA ILE A 57 16.12 12.89 -26.20
C ILE A 57 15.05 12.94 -25.10
N GLN A 58 13.99 13.70 -25.34
CA GLN A 58 12.84 13.73 -24.44
C GLN A 58 12.13 12.36 -24.47
N THR A 59 11.85 11.81 -23.30
CA THR A 59 11.14 10.53 -23.13
C THR A 59 9.92 10.75 -22.24
N LYS A 60 8.86 9.98 -22.50
CA LYS A 60 7.70 9.89 -21.61
C LYS A 60 7.77 8.56 -20.88
N ASN A 61 7.83 8.64 -19.55
CA ASN A 61 7.90 7.50 -18.67
C ASN A 61 6.61 7.48 -17.86
N THR A 62 5.78 6.47 -18.11
CA THR A 62 4.49 6.31 -17.46
C THR A 62 4.54 5.09 -16.54
N LEU A 63 4.04 5.23 -15.32
CA LEU A 63 3.76 4.12 -14.42
C LEU A 63 2.25 4.01 -14.24
N ILE A 64 1.69 2.82 -14.42
CA ILE A 64 0.29 2.50 -14.15
C ILE A 64 0.25 1.43 -13.07
N MET A 65 -0.34 1.75 -11.92
CA MET A 65 -0.46 0.86 -10.78
C MET A 65 -1.91 0.44 -10.58
N PHE A 66 -2.19 -0.85 -10.76
CA PHE A 66 -3.45 -1.47 -10.40
C PHE A 66 -3.38 -1.94 -8.95
N ASN A 67 -4.05 -1.23 -8.05
CA ASN A 67 -4.03 -1.47 -6.62
C ASN A 67 -5.26 -2.28 -6.20
N ASN A 68 -5.04 -3.50 -5.70
CA ASN A 68 -6.08 -4.39 -5.18
C ASN A 68 -6.41 -4.11 -3.70
N TYR A 69 -6.42 -2.83 -3.33
CA TYR A 69 -6.75 -2.33 -2.00
C TYR A 69 -7.34 -0.92 -2.15
N LYS A 70 -8.00 -0.41 -1.11
CA LYS A 70 -8.51 0.97 -1.10
C LYS A 70 -7.40 1.91 -0.65
N ASN A 71 -7.39 3.13 -1.19
CA ASN A 71 -6.48 4.18 -0.73
C ASN A 71 -6.60 4.37 0.80
N GLU A 72 -5.47 4.64 1.46
CA GLU A 72 -5.39 4.74 2.92
C GLU A 72 -6.26 5.87 3.47
N TYR A 73 -6.21 7.02 2.80
CA TYR A 73 -6.87 8.26 3.22
C TYR A 73 -8.24 8.45 2.58
N MET A 74 -8.38 8.13 1.29
CA MET A 74 -9.59 8.35 0.50
C MET A 74 -10.21 7.02 0.07
N LYS A 75 -11.04 6.41 0.92
CA LYS A 75 -11.55 5.04 0.68
C LYS A 75 -12.31 4.86 -0.64
N ASN A 76 -12.93 5.91 -1.17
CA ASN A 76 -13.72 5.87 -2.41
C ASN A 76 -12.95 6.38 -3.65
N LEU A 77 -11.65 6.69 -3.52
CA LEU A 77 -10.82 7.16 -4.62
C LEU A 77 -10.66 6.05 -5.67
N ARG A 78 -11.10 6.28 -6.90
CA ARG A 78 -10.95 5.30 -8.00
C ARG A 78 -9.61 5.43 -8.72
N GLU A 79 -9.16 6.65 -8.92
CA GLU A 79 -8.00 6.98 -9.74
C GLU A 79 -7.24 8.15 -9.12
N ALA A 80 -5.91 8.09 -9.13
CA ALA A 80 -5.05 9.23 -8.83
C ALA A 80 -4.00 9.40 -9.93
N ASN A 81 -3.86 10.64 -10.39
CA ASN A 81 -2.96 11.01 -11.48
C ASN A 81 -1.92 11.99 -10.93
N TYR A 82 -0.65 11.61 -11.01
CA TYR A 82 0.46 12.44 -10.55
C TYR A 82 1.25 12.95 -11.74
N ILE A 83 1.33 14.28 -11.81
CA ILE A 83 2.12 15.05 -12.77
C ILE A 83 2.98 16.04 -11.99
N LEU A 84 4.15 16.37 -12.53
CA LEU A 84 4.98 17.43 -11.96
C LEU A 84 4.50 18.76 -12.55
N ASN A 85 4.02 19.67 -11.70
CA ASN A 85 3.56 20.97 -12.15
C ASN A 85 3.98 22.11 -11.20
N ASP A 86 4.08 23.29 -11.80
CA ASP A 86 4.10 24.56 -11.09
C ASP A 86 2.69 25.17 -11.19
N LYS A 87 2.03 25.25 -10.03
CA LYS A 87 0.66 25.74 -9.94
C LYS A 87 0.55 27.25 -10.12
N GLU A 88 1.57 28.00 -9.70
CA GLU A 88 1.54 29.47 -9.74
C GLU A 88 1.70 29.97 -11.18
N ASN A 89 2.60 29.32 -11.93
CA ASN A 89 2.91 29.69 -13.31
C ASN A 89 2.21 28.82 -14.38
N ASN A 90 1.38 27.85 -13.98
CA ASN A 90 0.67 26.94 -14.87
C ASN A 90 1.61 26.17 -15.84
N LEU A 91 2.74 25.68 -15.33
CA LEU A 91 3.70 24.89 -16.09
C LEU A 91 3.57 23.40 -15.74
N GLU A 92 3.66 22.52 -16.73
CA GLU A 92 3.53 21.08 -16.54
C GLU A 92 4.68 20.32 -17.21
N LEU A 93 5.31 19.43 -16.45
CA LEU A 93 6.26 18.44 -16.94
C LEU A 93 5.53 17.09 -17.11
N LYS A 94 5.49 16.60 -18.35
CA LYS A 94 4.75 15.38 -18.76
C LYS A 94 5.66 14.24 -19.20
N ASP A 95 6.95 14.35 -18.90
CA ASP A 95 7.99 13.34 -19.10
C ASP A 95 7.92 12.22 -18.05
N LEU A 96 7.26 12.48 -16.92
CA LEU A 96 6.96 11.50 -15.89
C LEU A 96 5.47 11.54 -15.51
N LEU A 97 4.76 10.42 -15.71
CA LEU A 97 3.35 10.27 -15.40
C LEU A 97 3.14 9.06 -14.50
N ILE A 98 2.37 9.20 -13.42
CA ILE A 98 2.00 8.08 -12.56
C ILE A 98 0.48 8.03 -12.42
N TYR A 99 -0.09 6.87 -12.72
CA TYR A 99 -1.50 6.55 -12.58
C TYR A 99 -1.65 5.49 -11.49
N GLU A 100 -2.49 5.74 -10.49
CA GLU A 100 -2.92 4.77 -9.50
C GLU A 100 -4.39 4.46 -9.70
N ILE A 101 -4.73 3.20 -9.93
CA ILE A 101 -6.09 2.72 -10.14
C ILE A 101 -6.45 1.80 -8.98
N TYR A 102 -7.47 2.15 -8.21
CA TYR A 102 -7.89 1.42 -7.01
C TYR A 102 -9.06 0.48 -7.34
N LEU A 103 -8.73 -0.76 -7.71
CA LEU A 103 -9.66 -1.76 -8.25
C LEU A 103 -10.90 -2.02 -7.38
N PRO A 104 -10.83 -2.08 -6.03
CA PRO A 104 -12.01 -2.35 -5.20
C PRO A 104 -13.13 -1.32 -5.35
N ASN A 105 -12.82 -0.09 -5.80
CA ASN A 105 -13.79 0.98 -5.97
C ASN A 105 -14.55 0.92 -7.31
N TYR A 106 -14.27 -0.10 -8.13
CA TYR A 106 -15.02 -0.41 -9.35
C TYR A 106 -16.03 -1.54 -9.15
N LYS A 107 -15.96 -2.29 -8.04
CA LYS A 107 -16.80 -3.47 -7.79
C LYS A 107 -18.31 -3.20 -7.88
N ASP A 108 -18.73 -2.03 -7.40
CA ASP A 108 -20.14 -1.65 -7.27
C ASP A 108 -20.72 -0.95 -8.51
N LEU A 109 -19.92 -0.75 -9.58
CA LEU A 109 -20.33 0.00 -10.79
C LEU A 109 -21.18 -0.81 -11.78
N CYS A 110 -21.13 -2.14 -11.71
CA CYS A 110 -21.55 -3.02 -12.80
C CYS A 110 -23.07 -3.12 -13.03
N TYR A 111 -23.89 -2.41 -12.27
CA TYR A 111 -25.34 -2.61 -12.36
C TYR A 111 -26.09 -1.64 -13.28
N ASP A 112 -25.68 -0.37 -13.45
CA ASP A 112 -26.50 0.55 -14.27
C ASP A 112 -25.76 1.60 -15.13
N ASN A 113 -24.46 1.91 -14.95
CA ASN A 113 -23.81 3.02 -15.70
C ASN A 113 -22.26 2.94 -15.73
N CYS A 114 -21.67 1.87 -16.28
CA CYS A 114 -20.21 1.78 -16.45
C CYS A 114 -19.80 2.01 -17.92
N ASN A 115 -18.69 2.74 -18.12
CA ASN A 115 -18.07 2.86 -19.43
C ASN A 115 -17.18 1.64 -19.77
N GLU A 116 -16.72 1.54 -21.02
CA GLU A 116 -15.90 0.43 -21.52
C GLU A 116 -14.62 0.18 -20.71
N ILE A 117 -13.98 1.23 -20.18
CA ILE A 117 -12.77 1.10 -19.35
C ILE A 117 -13.16 0.61 -17.96
N GLU A 118 -14.19 1.20 -17.35
CA GLU A 118 -14.68 0.79 -16.03
C GLU A 118 -15.12 -0.67 -16.01
N LYS A 119 -15.77 -1.15 -17.07
CA LYS A 119 -16.13 -2.56 -17.23
C LYS A 119 -14.90 -3.47 -17.22
N LYS A 120 -13.81 -3.06 -17.89
CA LYS A 120 -12.55 -3.82 -17.92
C LYS A 120 -11.84 -3.80 -16.56
N LEU A 121 -11.82 -2.65 -15.89
CA LEU A 121 -11.28 -2.52 -14.53
C LEU A 121 -12.10 -3.34 -13.52
N TRP A 122 -13.41 -3.43 -13.72
CA TRP A 122 -14.29 -4.27 -12.94
C TRP A 122 -13.94 -5.76 -13.09
N LEU A 123 -13.57 -6.25 -14.29
CA LEU A 123 -13.19 -7.66 -14.47
C LEU A 123 -12.04 -8.10 -13.56
N PHE A 124 -11.10 -7.21 -13.23
CA PHE A 124 -10.02 -7.50 -12.27
C PHE A 124 -10.51 -7.78 -10.83
N ASN A 125 -11.79 -7.53 -10.53
CA ASN A 125 -12.41 -7.91 -9.25
C ASN A 125 -12.99 -9.34 -9.26
N CYS A 126 -13.01 -10.02 -10.42
CA CYS A 126 -13.34 -11.45 -10.50
C CYS A 126 -12.25 -12.29 -9.82
N LYS A 127 -12.62 -13.42 -9.23
CA LYS A 127 -11.73 -14.30 -8.47
C LYS A 127 -10.96 -15.29 -9.33
N SER A 128 -11.37 -15.48 -10.59
CA SER A 128 -10.72 -16.38 -11.54
C SER A 128 -10.97 -15.97 -12.99
N PHE A 129 -10.13 -16.46 -13.90
CA PHE A 129 -10.35 -16.31 -15.35
C PHE A 129 -11.67 -16.96 -15.80
N GLU A 130 -12.09 -18.06 -15.18
CA GLU A 130 -13.42 -18.66 -15.42
C GLU A 130 -14.55 -17.71 -15.03
N GLU A 131 -14.44 -17.03 -13.88
CA GLU A 131 -15.42 -16.03 -13.47
C GLU A 131 -15.45 -14.86 -14.45
N MET A 132 -14.29 -14.38 -14.93
CA MET A 132 -14.21 -13.34 -15.96
C MET A 132 -14.87 -13.78 -17.27
N LYS A 133 -14.60 -15.01 -17.75
CA LYS A 133 -15.14 -15.56 -19.01
C LYS A 133 -16.65 -15.79 -18.97
N SER A 134 -17.23 -16.01 -17.79
CA SER A 134 -18.68 -16.17 -17.61
C SER A 134 -19.47 -14.86 -17.72
N GLN A 135 -18.78 -13.71 -17.74
CA GLN A 135 -19.40 -12.40 -17.92
C GLN A 135 -19.84 -12.15 -19.36
N ASN A 136 -20.74 -11.19 -19.57
CA ASN A 136 -21.17 -10.77 -20.90
C ASN A 136 -20.06 -9.92 -21.58
N LEU A 137 -19.08 -10.62 -22.16
CA LEU A 137 -17.90 -10.06 -22.82
C LEU A 137 -18.11 -9.92 -24.33
N SER A 138 -17.55 -8.85 -24.91
CA SER A 138 -17.38 -8.79 -26.37
C SER A 138 -16.35 -9.84 -26.83
N ALA A 139 -16.32 -10.16 -28.11
CA ALA A 139 -15.30 -11.08 -28.67
C ALA A 139 -13.87 -10.59 -28.37
N LYS A 140 -13.65 -9.27 -28.41
CA LYS A 140 -12.36 -8.65 -28.09
C LYS A 140 -12.01 -8.80 -26.61
N ASP A 141 -12.95 -8.56 -25.70
CA ASP A 141 -12.68 -8.66 -24.26
C ASP A 141 -12.47 -10.10 -23.82
N ARG A 142 -13.18 -11.05 -24.44
CA ARG A 142 -12.94 -12.48 -24.23
C ARG A 142 -11.53 -12.87 -24.65
N TRP A 143 -11.08 -12.43 -25.82
CA TRP A 143 -9.71 -12.67 -26.28
C TRP A 143 -8.66 -12.06 -25.33
N ILE A 144 -8.91 -10.88 -24.77
CA ILE A 144 -8.02 -10.26 -23.76
C ILE A 144 -7.92 -11.14 -22.51
N VAL A 145 -9.04 -11.64 -22.00
CA VAL A 145 -9.07 -12.51 -20.80
C VAL A 145 -8.33 -13.83 -21.07
N GLU A 146 -8.53 -14.44 -22.23
CA GLU A 146 -7.82 -15.66 -22.65
C GLU A 146 -6.32 -15.43 -22.79
N GLU A 147 -5.90 -14.28 -23.32
CA GLU A 147 -4.49 -13.94 -23.45
C GLU A 147 -3.84 -13.66 -22.08
N LEU A 148 -4.55 -13.01 -21.16
CA LEU A 148 -4.10 -12.83 -19.77
C LEU A 148 -3.94 -14.18 -19.06
N GLU A 149 -4.89 -15.09 -19.26
CA GLU A 149 -4.83 -16.46 -18.74
C GLU A 149 -3.61 -17.20 -19.28
N ARG A 150 -3.38 -17.13 -20.60
CA ARG A 150 -2.19 -17.71 -21.25
C ARG A 150 -0.88 -17.15 -20.72
N LEU A 151 -0.77 -15.82 -20.61
CA LEU A 151 0.43 -15.14 -20.10
C LEU A 151 0.68 -15.47 -18.62
N SER A 152 -0.37 -15.65 -17.83
CA SER A 152 -0.22 -16.06 -16.42
C SER A 152 0.38 -17.45 -16.23
N MET A 153 0.33 -18.31 -17.26
CA MET A 153 0.91 -19.66 -17.27
C MET A 153 2.32 -19.72 -17.88
N ASP A 154 2.83 -18.60 -18.43
CA ASP A 154 4.14 -18.55 -19.08
C ASP A 154 5.22 -18.05 -18.10
N ASP A 155 6.01 -18.99 -17.56
CA ASP A 155 7.09 -18.73 -16.59
C ASP A 155 8.24 -17.86 -17.15
N LYS A 156 8.26 -17.54 -18.46
CA LYS A 156 9.38 -16.86 -19.13
C LYS A 156 9.33 -15.34 -19.13
N PHE A 157 8.39 -14.71 -18.42
CA PHE A 157 8.31 -13.25 -18.44
C PHE A 157 9.37 -12.59 -17.52
N ILE A 158 10.35 -11.98 -18.21
CA ILE A 158 11.17 -10.81 -17.82
C ILE A 158 12.47 -11.12 -17.06
N ASP A 159 13.46 -11.60 -17.83
CA ASP A 159 14.87 -11.36 -17.54
C ASP A 159 15.22 -9.91 -17.87
N GLU A 160 15.42 -9.07 -16.85
CA GLU A 160 16.44 -7.99 -16.80
C GLU A 160 16.25 -7.13 -15.54
N TYR A 161 16.64 -7.64 -14.35
CA TYR A 161 16.91 -6.76 -13.22
C TYR A 161 17.85 -7.38 -12.18
N ASP A 162 18.64 -6.53 -11.53
CA ASP A 162 19.46 -6.85 -10.34
C ASP A 162 18.54 -7.00 -9.12
N ALA A 163 17.69 -8.04 -9.18
CA ALA A 163 16.64 -8.35 -8.22
C ALA A 163 17.21 -8.33 -6.81
N GLU A 164 18.42 -8.86 -6.61
CA GLU A 164 19.07 -8.88 -5.30
C GLU A 164 19.20 -7.51 -4.63
N LYS A 165 19.50 -6.45 -5.39
CA LYS A 165 19.68 -5.11 -4.81
C LYS A 165 18.37 -4.52 -4.31
N VAL A 166 17.29 -4.65 -5.08
CA VAL A 166 15.96 -4.19 -4.64
C VAL A 166 15.41 -5.09 -3.53
N ASN A 167 15.69 -6.38 -3.57
CA ASN A 167 15.31 -7.31 -2.50
C ASN A 167 15.95 -6.92 -1.19
N ARG A 168 17.26 -6.62 -1.21
CA ARG A 168 17.96 -6.13 -0.02
C ARG A 168 17.36 -4.83 0.52
N MET A 169 17.09 -3.85 -0.36
CA MET A 169 16.47 -2.58 0.06
C MET A 169 15.07 -2.79 0.65
N MET A 170 14.24 -3.61 0.01
CA MET A 170 12.88 -3.89 0.48
C MET A 170 12.87 -4.68 1.79
N MET A 171 13.74 -5.69 1.94
CA MET A 171 13.89 -6.41 3.20
C MET A 171 14.35 -5.49 4.32
N GLN A 172 15.26 -4.55 4.04
CA GLN A 172 15.68 -3.56 5.02
C GLN A 172 14.52 -2.65 5.43
N THR A 173 13.75 -2.12 4.47
CA THR A 173 12.53 -1.34 4.77
C THR A 173 11.50 -2.17 5.53
N GLU A 174 11.38 -3.47 5.25
CA GLU A 174 10.49 -4.37 6.02
C GLU A 174 10.93 -4.53 7.47
N PHE A 175 12.23 -4.67 7.69
CA PHE A 175 12.81 -4.75 9.01
C PHE A 175 12.64 -3.43 9.78
N ASP A 176 12.96 -2.30 9.15
CA ASP A 176 12.91 -0.98 9.78
C ASP A 176 11.47 -0.61 10.17
N ASP A 177 10.49 -0.77 9.27
CA ASP A 177 9.08 -0.50 9.58
C ASP A 177 8.58 -1.37 10.74
N GLY A 178 8.95 -2.66 10.76
CA GLY A 178 8.54 -3.59 11.82
C GLY A 178 9.18 -3.24 13.17
N PHE A 179 10.43 -2.77 13.13
CA PHE A 179 11.15 -2.31 14.31
C PHE A 179 10.53 -1.03 14.88
N GLU A 180 10.22 -0.04 14.03
CA GLU A 180 9.56 1.20 14.44
C GLU A 180 8.18 0.94 15.04
N GLN A 181 7.34 0.12 14.39
CA GLN A 181 6.03 -0.27 14.95
C GLN A 181 6.15 -0.99 16.29
N GLY A 182 7.18 -1.84 16.44
CA GLY A 182 7.46 -2.53 17.70
C GLY A 182 7.84 -1.56 18.83
N ILE A 183 8.66 -0.55 18.52
CA ILE A 183 9.01 0.51 19.47
C ILE A 183 7.80 1.33 19.85
N GLU A 184 7.01 1.79 18.87
CA GLU A 184 5.83 2.62 19.11
C GLU A 184 4.82 1.91 20.01
N GLN A 185 4.46 0.66 19.68
CA GLN A 185 3.58 -0.16 20.51
C GLN A 185 4.16 -0.44 21.90
N GLY A 186 5.48 -0.62 22.01
CA GLY A 186 6.17 -0.83 23.27
C GLY A 186 6.11 0.41 24.17
N ILE A 187 6.34 1.59 23.61
CA ILE A 187 6.25 2.88 24.31
C ILE A 187 4.81 3.14 24.75
N GLU A 188 3.83 2.98 23.86
CA GLU A 188 2.42 3.20 24.16
C GLU A 188 1.94 2.32 25.31
N LYS A 189 2.21 1.00 25.23
CA LYS A 189 1.88 0.05 26.32
C LYS A 189 2.61 0.37 27.62
N GLY A 190 3.87 0.80 27.53
CA GLY A 190 4.66 1.19 28.69
C GLY A 190 4.08 2.41 29.41
N ILE A 191 3.71 3.45 28.64
CA ILE A 191 3.08 4.66 29.16
C ILE A 191 1.71 4.34 29.77
N GLU A 192 0.87 3.55 29.08
CA GLU A 192 -0.45 3.19 29.59
C GLU A 192 -0.35 2.39 30.90
N LYS A 193 0.53 1.40 30.95
CA LYS A 193 0.76 0.59 32.15
C LYS A 193 1.27 1.45 33.31
N GLY A 194 2.31 2.25 33.08
CA GLY A 194 2.88 3.13 34.12
C GLY A 194 1.88 4.17 34.62
N SER A 195 1.05 4.74 33.75
CA SER A 195 0.00 5.68 34.13
C SER A 195 -1.06 5.00 35.02
N LYS A 196 -1.47 3.77 34.69
CA LYS A 196 -2.42 3.00 35.51
C LYS A 196 -1.84 2.64 36.88
N GLU A 197 -0.61 2.13 36.92
CA GLU A 197 0.09 1.79 38.17
C GLU A 197 0.23 3.01 39.09
N THR A 198 0.69 4.14 38.53
CA THR A 198 0.81 5.41 39.28
C THR A 198 -0.55 5.88 39.82
N THR A 199 -1.61 5.78 39.01
CA THR A 199 -2.97 6.18 39.43
C THR A 199 -3.46 5.32 40.61
N VAL A 200 -3.19 4.01 40.55
CA VAL A 200 -3.52 3.07 41.64
C VAL A 200 -2.69 3.35 42.89
N GLU A 201 -1.40 3.62 42.77
CA GLU A 201 -0.53 3.96 43.92
C GLU A 201 -0.99 5.25 44.60
N ILE A 202 -1.32 6.30 43.84
CA ILE A 202 -1.88 7.55 44.37
C ILE A 202 -3.19 7.30 45.12
N ALA A 203 -4.08 6.45 44.58
CA ALA A 203 -5.33 6.09 45.24
C ALA A 203 -5.08 5.36 46.56
N LYS A 204 -4.14 4.40 46.60
CA LYS A 204 -3.76 3.66 47.81
C LYS A 204 -3.17 4.57 48.89
N GLU A 205 -2.24 5.45 48.53
CA GLU A 205 -1.65 6.40 49.49
C GLU A 205 -2.69 7.40 50.00
N SER A 206 -3.59 7.87 49.14
CA SER A 206 -4.69 8.76 49.53
C SER A 206 -5.67 8.08 50.51
N LEU A 207 -5.96 6.80 50.32
CA LEU A 207 -6.77 5.99 51.25
C LEU A 207 -6.07 5.86 52.62
N LYS A 208 -4.76 5.61 52.65
CA LYS A 208 -3.98 5.55 53.91
C LYS A 208 -3.98 6.88 54.67
N LEU A 209 -4.06 8.00 53.96
CA LEU A 209 -4.19 9.34 54.54
C LEU A 209 -5.64 9.69 54.94
N ASN A 210 -6.58 8.74 54.85
CA ASN A 210 -8.01 8.94 55.15
C ASN A 210 -8.68 10.05 54.32
N ILE A 211 -8.21 10.28 53.08
CA ILE A 211 -8.88 11.21 52.16
C ILE A 211 -10.24 10.60 51.74
N PRO A 212 -11.34 11.37 51.73
CA PRO A 212 -12.66 10.88 51.30
C PRO A 212 -12.65 10.26 49.91
N VAL A 213 -13.34 9.13 49.74
CA VAL A 213 -13.36 8.34 48.49
C VAL A 213 -13.86 9.17 47.31
N GLU A 214 -14.80 10.08 47.53
CA GLU A 214 -15.33 11.00 46.52
C GLU A 214 -14.27 12.00 46.03
N GLN A 215 -13.32 12.38 46.89
CA GLN A 215 -12.19 13.24 46.51
C GLN A 215 -11.11 12.43 45.78
N ILE A 216 -10.81 11.21 46.23
CA ILE A 216 -9.87 10.30 45.54
C ILE A 216 -10.35 10.00 44.12
N SER A 217 -11.65 9.74 43.94
CA SER A 217 -12.27 9.52 42.64
C SER A 217 -12.08 10.71 41.70
N LYS A 218 -12.23 11.93 42.21
CA LYS A 218 -11.99 13.15 41.41
C LYS A 218 -10.52 13.34 41.02
N ILE A 219 -9.58 13.01 41.90
CA ILE A 219 -8.13 13.18 41.67
C ILE A 219 -7.61 12.14 40.68
N THR A 220 -7.98 10.88 40.89
CA THR A 220 -7.43 9.72 40.16
C THR A 220 -8.25 9.34 38.93
N LYS A 221 -9.47 9.87 38.82
CA LYS A 221 -10.49 9.49 37.83
C LYS A 221 -10.92 8.01 37.89
N LEU A 222 -10.52 7.29 38.94
CA LEU A 222 -11.05 5.97 39.25
C LEU A 222 -12.50 6.09 39.74
N THR A 223 -13.30 5.08 39.45
CA THR A 223 -14.66 4.96 39.99
C THR A 223 -14.61 4.70 41.49
N ILE A 224 -15.70 5.04 42.19
CA ILE A 224 -15.85 4.76 43.62
C ILE A 224 -15.69 3.25 43.89
N GLU A 225 -16.24 2.40 43.01
CA GLU A 225 -16.13 0.94 43.10
C GLU A 225 -14.68 0.46 42.98
N GLU A 226 -13.91 0.95 41.99
CA GLU A 226 -12.48 0.63 41.86
C GLU A 226 -11.69 1.04 43.11
N ILE A 227 -12.00 2.21 43.70
CA ILE A 227 -11.33 2.69 44.92
C ILE A 227 -11.71 1.85 46.15
N LEU A 228 -12.97 1.45 46.27
CA LEU A 228 -13.43 0.57 47.36
C LEU A 228 -12.78 -0.81 47.25
N ASN A 229 -12.66 -1.38 46.05
CA ASN A 229 -11.94 -2.63 45.82
C ASN A 229 -10.46 -2.51 46.19
N LEU A 230 -9.82 -1.37 45.90
CA LEU A 230 -8.45 -1.12 46.37
C LEU A 230 -8.36 -1.12 47.90
N LYS A 231 -9.34 -0.51 48.60
CA LYS A 231 -9.39 -0.47 50.06
C LYS A 231 -9.47 -1.85 50.72
N GLU A 232 -10.06 -2.85 50.07
CA GLU A 232 -10.09 -4.23 50.56
C GLU A 232 -8.73 -4.95 50.47
N THR A 233 -7.78 -4.39 49.72
CA THR A 233 -6.46 -4.98 49.44
C THR A 233 -5.28 -4.27 50.10
N ILE A 234 -5.54 -3.28 50.98
CA ILE A 234 -4.53 -2.49 51.71
C ILE A 234 -4.64 -2.81 53.20
#